data_AF-A0A2V7L6C8-F1
#
_entry.id   AF-A0A2V7L6C8-F1
#
_cell.length_a   1.000
_cell.length_b   1.000
_cell.length_c   1.000
_cell.angle_alpha   90.00
_cell.angle_beta   90.00
_cell.angle_gamma   90.00
#
_symmetry.space_group_name_H-M   'P 1'
#
loop_
_entity.id
_entity.type
_entity.pdbx_description
1 polymer ?
#
loop_
_entity_poly.entity_id
_entity_poly.type
_entity_poly.pdbx_seq_one_letter_code
_entity_poly.pdbx_strand_id
1 'polypeptide(L)'
;MGGKHHSALGRWLGGSTSLNVARTTDVPILVAAGSLPTIRRVLVAVDNSGAARPTLQTAERYAHLFGAALRALSVLEPLPVIPGMTQAYETGEYYAMTEELLERDVWSLIRTPGVERIVRYGMAVSTIVRDATEWGADLLIVG
;
A
#
# COMPACT_ATOMS: atom_id res chain seq x y z
N MET A 1 -5.23 -13.68 -11.10
CA MET A 1 -6.27 -14.25 -10.22
C MET A 1 -7.53 -13.43 -10.33
N GLY A 2 -8.72 -14.03 -10.34
CA GLY A 2 -9.99 -13.30 -10.32
C GLY A 2 -10.42 -12.98 -8.89
N GLY A 3 -10.80 -11.73 -8.62
CA GLY A 3 -11.43 -11.31 -7.36
C GLY A 3 -12.94 -11.55 -7.42
N LYS A 4 -13.50 -12.26 -6.43
CA LYS A 4 -14.95 -12.35 -6.25
C LYS A 4 -15.41 -11.15 -5.44
N HIS A 5 -16.15 -10.23 -6.05
CA HIS A 5 -16.83 -9.15 -5.33
C HIS A 5 -18.05 -9.72 -4.60
N HIS A 6 -17.90 -10.08 -3.34
CA HIS A 6 -19.06 -10.07 -2.45
C HIS A 6 -19.28 -8.63 -2.03
N SER A 7 -20.41 -8.05 -2.46
CA SER A 7 -20.82 -6.69 -2.15
C SER A 7 -20.82 -6.43 -0.64
N ALA A 8 -20.32 -5.26 -0.26
CA ALA A 8 -20.23 -4.70 1.08
C ALA A 8 -19.23 -5.41 2.04
N LEU A 9 -18.11 -4.71 2.28
CA LEU A 9 -17.26 -4.79 3.47
C LEU A 9 -16.69 -6.18 3.85
N GLY A 10 -15.38 -6.33 3.65
CA GLY A 10 -14.55 -7.09 4.60
C GLY A 10 -13.75 -8.28 4.10
N ARG A 11 -13.75 -8.61 2.79
CA ARG A 11 -13.02 -9.79 2.29
C ARG A 11 -12.32 -9.56 0.95
N TRP A 12 -11.49 -8.53 0.86
CA TRP A 12 -10.49 -8.47 -0.21
C TRP A 12 -9.45 -9.57 0.06
N LEU A 13 -9.23 -10.47 -0.92
CA LEU A 13 -8.55 -11.78 -0.75
C LEU A 13 -9.29 -12.82 0.12
N GLY A 14 -10.62 -12.73 0.28
CA GLY A 14 -11.37 -13.67 1.13
C GLY A 14 -11.59 -15.08 0.56
N GLY A 15 -11.14 -15.36 -0.67
CA GLY A 15 -11.03 -16.73 -1.16
C GLY A 15 -9.74 -17.34 -0.64
N SER A 16 -9.83 -18.53 -0.04
CA SER A 16 -8.66 -19.26 0.47
C SER A 16 -7.54 -19.38 -0.57
N THR A 17 -7.89 -19.49 -1.86
CA THR A 17 -6.92 -19.60 -2.95
C THR A 17 -6.09 -18.33 -3.17
N SER A 18 -6.71 -17.14 -3.26
CA SER A 18 -5.96 -15.90 -3.53
C SER A 18 -5.03 -15.54 -2.39
N LEU A 19 -5.50 -15.74 -1.14
CA LEU A 19 -4.67 -15.54 0.04
C LEU A 19 -3.54 -16.57 0.12
N ASN A 20 -3.82 -17.85 -0.15
CA ASN A 20 -2.79 -18.89 -0.11
C ASN A 20 -1.71 -18.66 -1.17
N VAL A 21 -2.11 -18.31 -2.41
CA VAL A 21 -1.17 -17.95 -3.47
C VAL A 21 -0.35 -16.74 -3.06
N ALA A 22 -0.97 -15.66 -2.57
CA ALA A 22 -0.26 -14.47 -2.11
C ALA A 22 0.80 -14.77 -1.02
N ARG A 23 0.55 -15.78 -0.17
CA ARG A 23 1.45 -16.17 0.92
C ARG A 23 2.58 -17.13 0.53
N THR A 24 2.48 -17.80 -0.61
CA THR A 24 3.36 -18.93 -0.98
C THR A 24 4.11 -18.73 -2.28
N THR A 25 3.73 -17.76 -3.09
CA THR A 25 4.35 -17.47 -4.37
C THR A 25 5.56 -16.56 -4.23
N ASP A 26 6.61 -16.83 -5.00
CA ASP A 26 7.77 -15.93 -5.16
C ASP A 26 7.61 -14.96 -6.34
N VAL A 27 6.53 -15.08 -7.12
CA VAL A 27 6.22 -14.19 -8.26
C VAL A 27 5.09 -13.21 -7.93
N PRO A 28 5.13 -11.96 -8.44
CA PRO A 28 4.06 -10.98 -8.24
C PRO A 28 2.69 -11.51 -8.68
N ILE A 29 1.65 -11.15 -7.91
CA ILE A 29 0.28 -11.53 -8.20
C ILE A 29 -0.52 -10.36 -8.76
N LEU A 30 -1.30 -10.61 -9.81
CA LEU A 30 -2.33 -9.68 -10.28
C LEU A 30 -3.70 -10.22 -9.88
N VAL A 31 -4.45 -9.43 -9.09
CA VAL A 31 -5.84 -9.73 -8.73
C VAL A 31 -6.74 -8.79 -9.52
N ALA A 32 -7.43 -9.32 -10.53
CA ALA A 32 -8.36 -8.58 -11.36
C ALA A 32 -9.78 -8.73 -10.79
N ALA A 33 -10.44 -7.61 -10.52
CA ALA A 33 -11.79 -7.58 -9.96
C ALA A 33 -12.67 -6.76 -10.92
N GLY A 34 -13.64 -7.41 -11.56
CA GLY A 34 -14.47 -6.79 -12.60
C GLY A 34 -13.73 -6.52 -13.91
N SER A 35 -14.25 -5.58 -14.71
CA SER A 35 -13.62 -5.11 -15.95
C SER A 35 -12.46 -4.16 -15.65
N LEU A 36 -11.32 -4.37 -16.31
CA LEU A 36 -10.16 -3.47 -16.16
C LEU A 36 -10.46 -2.11 -16.80
N PRO A 37 -10.47 -1.00 -16.04
CA PRO A 37 -10.55 0.34 -16.62
C PRO A 37 -9.24 0.67 -17.35
N THR A 38 -9.25 1.73 -18.17
CA THR A 38 -8.00 2.34 -18.65
C THR A 38 -7.21 2.84 -17.44
N ILE A 39 -6.00 2.30 -17.23
CA ILE A 39 -5.16 2.66 -16.09
C ILE A 39 -4.59 4.06 -16.30
N ARG A 40 -5.06 5.04 -15.51
CA ARG A 40 -4.57 6.43 -15.52
C ARG A 40 -4.00 6.86 -14.17
N ARG A 41 -4.36 6.18 -13.09
CA ARG A 41 -3.93 6.45 -11.72
C ARG A 41 -3.47 5.16 -11.04
N VAL A 42 -2.18 5.06 -10.75
CA VAL A 42 -1.56 3.95 -10.03
C VAL A 42 -1.27 4.39 -8.60
N LEU A 43 -1.88 3.70 -7.63
CA LEU A 43 -1.59 3.89 -6.21
C LEU A 43 -0.67 2.77 -5.77
N VAL A 44 0.45 3.13 -5.14
CA VAL A 44 1.33 2.17 -4.46
C VAL A 44 1.27 2.39 -2.97
N ALA A 45 0.96 1.35 -2.20
CA ALA A 45 1.02 1.38 -0.74
C ALA A 45 2.24 0.59 -0.26
N VAL A 46 3.08 1.21 0.57
CA VAL A 46 4.31 0.63 1.12
C VAL A 46 4.50 1.02 2.58
N ASP A 47 5.18 0.14 3.30
CA ASP A 47 5.66 0.35 4.66
C ASP A 47 7.20 0.40 4.70
N ASN A 48 7.80 0.40 5.89
CA ASN A 48 9.26 0.37 6.07
C ASN A 48 9.85 -1.04 5.99
N SER A 49 9.16 -2.00 5.36
CA SER A 49 9.68 -3.35 5.19
C SER A 49 10.62 -3.46 3.98
N GLY A 50 11.32 -4.59 3.89
CA GLY A 50 12.13 -4.92 2.72
C GLY A 50 11.34 -5.06 1.42
N ALA A 51 10.01 -5.21 1.49
CA ALA A 51 9.15 -5.31 0.32
C ALA A 51 8.93 -3.95 -0.37
N ALA A 52 9.20 -2.82 0.28
CA ALA A 52 8.95 -1.48 -0.27
C ALA A 52 9.69 -1.23 -1.60
N ARG A 53 10.97 -1.63 -1.68
CA ARG A 53 11.80 -1.43 -2.89
C ARG A 53 11.22 -2.11 -4.14
N PRO A 54 11.04 -3.44 -4.18
CA PRO A 54 10.49 -4.10 -5.37
C PRO A 54 9.06 -3.65 -5.69
N THR A 55 8.28 -3.28 -4.67
CA THR A 55 6.91 -2.77 -4.83
C THR A 55 6.91 -1.40 -5.51
N LEU A 56 7.74 -0.44 -5.07
CA LEU A 56 7.90 0.86 -5.71
C LEU A 56 8.42 0.74 -7.14
N GLN A 57 9.43 -0.11 -7.38
CA GLN A 57 9.96 -0.36 -8.72
C GLN A 57 8.89 -0.92 -9.67
N THR A 58 8.04 -1.80 -9.17
CA THR A 58 6.90 -2.33 -9.93
C THR A 58 5.91 -1.22 -10.23
N ALA A 59 5.58 -0.38 -9.25
CA ALA A 59 4.67 0.74 -9.46
C ALA A 59 5.18 1.77 -10.48
N GLU A 60 6.45 2.16 -10.41
CA GLU A 60 7.07 3.05 -11.39
C GLU A 60 7.03 2.47 -12.80
N ARG A 61 7.32 1.16 -12.96
CA ARG A 61 7.24 0.46 -14.26
C ARG A 61 5.82 0.45 -14.82
N TYR A 62 4.83 0.16 -14.00
CA TYR A 62 3.43 0.13 -14.42
C TYR A 62 2.92 1.53 -14.76
N ALA A 63 3.23 2.53 -13.92
CA ALA A 63 2.89 3.91 -14.21
C ALA A 63 3.49 4.39 -15.53
N HIS A 64 4.77 4.09 -15.78
CA HIS A 64 5.43 4.39 -17.05
C HIS A 64 4.77 3.66 -18.23
N LEU A 65 4.53 2.35 -18.11
CA LEU A 65 3.92 1.52 -19.15
C LEU A 65 2.55 2.07 -19.60
N PHE A 66 1.75 2.58 -18.67
CA PHE A 66 0.40 3.08 -18.96
C PHE A 66 0.35 4.60 -19.18
N GLY A 67 1.47 5.33 -19.03
CA GLY A 67 1.44 6.79 -19.00
C GLY A 67 0.54 7.35 -17.88
N ALA A 68 0.48 6.63 -16.76
CA ALA A 68 -0.40 6.91 -15.63
C ALA A 68 0.28 7.78 -14.57
N ALA A 69 -0.51 8.56 -13.85
CA ALA A 69 -0.06 9.24 -12.64
C ALA A 69 0.25 8.20 -11.54
N LEU A 70 1.34 8.41 -10.80
CA LEU A 70 1.75 7.57 -9.69
C LEU A 70 1.66 8.34 -8.38
N ARG A 71 1.01 7.74 -7.39
CA ARG A 71 0.97 8.21 -6.00
C ARG A 71 1.48 7.12 -5.09
N ALA A 72 2.39 7.46 -4.19
CA ALA A 72 2.90 6.57 -3.16
C ALA A 72 2.28 6.93 -1.80
N LEU A 73 1.80 5.92 -1.09
CA LEU A 73 1.13 6.03 0.19
C LEU A 73 1.84 5.15 1.22
N SER A 74 2.10 5.69 2.39
CA SER A 74 2.43 4.92 3.57
C SER A 74 1.40 5.19 4.67
N VAL A 75 1.04 4.15 5.41
CA VAL A 75 0.11 4.25 6.54
C VAL A 75 0.83 3.88 7.83
N LEU A 76 0.87 4.82 8.75
CA LEU A 76 1.42 4.63 10.09
C LEU A 76 0.30 4.18 11.03
N GLU A 77 0.36 2.91 11.42
CA GLU A 77 -0.59 2.34 12.38
C GLU A 77 -0.25 2.80 13.80
N PRO A 78 -1.26 3.00 14.66
CA PRO A 78 -1.04 3.31 16.07
C PRO A 78 -0.33 2.14 16.76
N LEU A 79 0.55 2.46 17.72
CA LEU A 79 1.15 1.45 18.57
C LEU A 79 0.07 0.64 19.30
N PRO A 80 0.14 -0.70 19.31
CA PRO A 80 -0.81 -1.51 20.05
C PRO A 80 -0.72 -1.18 21.54
N VAL A 81 -1.87 -1.00 22.18
CA VAL A 81 -1.95 -0.83 23.63
C VAL A 81 -1.84 -2.22 24.27
N ILE A 82 -0.72 -2.48 24.95
CA ILE A 82 -0.48 -3.74 25.64
C ILE A 82 -0.67 -3.52 27.15
N PRO A 83 -1.68 -4.15 27.79
CA PRO A 83 -1.90 -3.99 29.22
C PRO A 83 -0.67 -4.37 30.03
N GLY A 84 -0.28 -3.50 30.97
CA GLY A 84 0.87 -3.73 31.86
C GLY A 84 2.24 -3.37 31.27
N MET A 85 2.31 -2.88 30.01
CA MET A 85 3.53 -2.29 29.47
C MET A 85 3.42 -0.77 29.34
N THR A 86 4.41 -0.07 29.88
CA THR A 86 4.62 1.36 29.61
C THR A 86 5.15 1.52 28.20
N GLN A 87 4.50 2.36 27.38
CA GLN A 87 5.03 2.70 26.06
C GLN A 87 6.35 3.46 26.22
N ALA A 88 7.36 3.04 25.46
CA ALA A 88 8.70 3.64 25.50
C ALA A 88 8.76 5.01 24.82
N TYR A 89 7.74 5.37 24.04
CA TYR A 89 7.65 6.61 23.28
C TYR A 89 6.27 7.23 23.45
N GLU A 90 6.21 8.55 23.45
CA GLU A 90 4.95 9.24 23.21
C GLU A 90 4.51 9.03 21.76
N THR A 91 3.19 8.97 21.53
CA THR A 91 2.62 8.72 20.19
C THR A 91 3.17 9.67 19.11
N GLY A 92 3.39 10.95 19.45
CA GLY A 92 3.95 11.93 18.52
C GLY A 92 5.40 11.64 18.13
N GLU A 93 6.23 11.25 19.10
CA GLU A 93 7.63 10.89 18.85
C GLU A 93 7.75 9.62 18.01
N TYR A 94 6.88 8.63 18.26
CA TYR A 94 6.81 7.41 17.46
C TYR A 94 6.52 7.72 15.98
N TYR A 95 5.53 8.58 15.71
CA TYR A 95 5.20 8.94 14.32
C TYR A 95 6.33 9.72 13.66
N ALA A 96 6.91 10.71 14.34
CA ALA A 96 8.02 11.50 13.81
C ALA A 96 9.22 10.60 13.43
N MET A 97 9.61 9.69 14.32
CA MET A 97 10.69 8.72 14.05
C MET A 97 10.35 7.81 12.87
N THR A 98 9.10 7.33 12.78
CA THR A 98 8.71 6.42 11.70
C THR A 98 8.65 7.13 10.35
N GLU A 99 8.21 8.39 10.31
CA GLU A 99 8.29 9.23 9.12
C GLU A 99 9.72 9.51 8.68
N GLU A 100 10.64 9.75 9.60
CA GLU A 100 12.06 9.94 9.27
C GLU A 100 12.65 8.68 8.61
N LEU A 101 12.34 7.51 9.17
CA LEU A 101 12.75 6.23 8.59
C LEU A 101 12.13 6.03 7.20
N LEU A 102 10.85 6.39 7.02
CA LEU A 102 10.15 6.30 5.75
C LEU A 102 10.77 7.23 4.69
N GLU A 103 11.08 8.47 5.05
CA GLU A 103 11.77 9.42 4.17
C GLU A 103 13.12 8.87 3.71
N ARG A 104 13.92 8.37 4.67
CA ARG A 104 15.26 7.86 4.41
C ARG A 104 15.26 6.58 3.58
N ASP A 105 14.42 5.61 3.93
CA ASP A 105 14.55 4.23 3.44
C ASP A 105 13.60 3.92 2.28
N VAL A 106 12.48 4.64 2.17
CA VAL A 106 11.41 4.33 1.20
C VAL A 106 11.24 5.47 0.20
N TRP A 107 11.03 6.70 0.64
CA TRP A 107 10.82 7.83 -0.27
C TRP A 107 12.06 8.20 -1.07
N SER A 108 13.26 7.99 -0.51
CA SER A 108 14.52 8.11 -1.25
C SER A 108 14.65 7.15 -2.44
N LEU A 109 13.86 6.07 -2.48
CA LEU A 109 13.86 5.09 -3.57
C LEU A 109 13.09 5.59 -4.80
N ILE A 110 12.18 6.54 -4.63
CA ILE A 110 11.35 7.07 -5.70
C ILE A 110 12.19 8.07 -6.51
N ARG A 111 12.60 7.65 -7.71
CA ARG A 111 13.42 8.46 -8.61
C ARG A 111 12.58 9.16 -9.68
N THR A 112 11.36 8.68 -9.91
CA THR A 112 10.45 9.26 -10.89
C THR A 112 9.96 10.64 -10.44
N PRO A 113 10.14 11.69 -11.26
CA PRO A 113 9.63 13.03 -10.94
C PRO A 113 8.10 13.06 -10.89
N GLY A 114 7.54 13.95 -10.06
CA GLY A 114 6.10 14.19 -10.01
C GLY A 114 5.29 13.12 -9.28
N VAL A 115 5.93 12.12 -8.67
CA VAL A 115 5.25 11.15 -7.80
C VAL A 115 4.87 11.83 -6.50
N GLU A 116 3.57 11.89 -6.21
CA GLU A 116 3.05 12.38 -4.94
C GLU A 116 3.33 11.35 -3.84
N ARG A 117 3.89 11.79 -2.71
CA ARG A 117 4.21 10.95 -1.55
C ARG A 117 3.31 11.36 -0.40
N ILE A 118 2.60 10.40 0.17
CA ILE A 118 1.57 10.64 1.17
C ILE A 118 1.82 9.77 2.39
N VAL A 119 1.76 10.39 3.56
CA VAL A 119 1.67 9.70 4.85
C VAL A 119 0.24 9.84 5.38
N ARG A 120 -0.31 8.74 5.90
CA ARG A 120 -1.59 8.69 6.61
C ARG A 120 -1.41 7.98 7.95
N TYR A 121 -2.33 8.25 8.88
CA TYR A 121 -2.35 7.60 10.18
C TYR A 121 -3.64 6.80 10.35
N GLY A 122 -3.53 5.63 10.98
CA GLY A 122 -4.66 4.75 11.25
C GLY A 122 -4.42 3.33 10.75
N MET A 123 -5.46 2.50 10.75
CA MET A 123 -5.33 1.11 10.31
C MET A 123 -5.02 1.04 8.81
N ALA A 124 -4.02 0.23 8.44
CA ALA A 124 -3.45 0.18 7.09
C ALA A 124 -4.50 -0.17 6.04
N VAL A 125 -5.20 -1.29 6.23
CA VAL A 125 -6.15 -1.81 5.22
C VAL A 125 -7.28 -0.81 4.95
N SER A 126 -7.93 -0.27 5.99
CA SER A 126 -9.05 0.65 5.80
C SER A 126 -8.61 1.98 5.20
N THR A 127 -7.43 2.48 5.61
CA THR A 127 -6.86 3.71 5.07
C THR A 127 -6.45 3.57 3.61
N ILE A 128 -5.75 2.49 3.24
CA ILE A 128 -5.35 2.23 1.85
C ILE A 128 -6.58 2.12 0.95
N VAL A 129 -7.61 1.38 1.37
CA VAL A 129 -8.85 1.24 0.59
C VAL A 129 -9.57 2.57 0.44
N ARG A 130 -9.60 3.39 1.51
CA ARG A 130 -10.19 4.73 1.46
C ARG A 130 -9.43 5.63 0.50
N ASP A 131 -8.11 5.78 0.64
CA ASP A 131 -7.28 6.61 -0.23
C ASP A 131 -7.33 6.13 -1.70
N ALA A 132 -7.36 4.81 -1.94
CA ALA A 132 -7.56 4.24 -3.28
C ALA A 132 -8.90 4.66 -3.89
N THR A 133 -9.98 4.62 -3.09
CA THR A 133 -11.33 4.97 -3.53
C THR A 133 -11.47 6.47 -3.77
N GLU A 134 -11.04 7.29 -2.81
CA GLU A 134 -11.16 8.76 -2.86
C GLU A 134 -10.31 9.35 -3.99
N TRP A 135 -9.10 8.82 -4.21
CA TRP A 135 -8.27 9.24 -5.33
C TRP A 135 -8.73 8.65 -6.67
N GLY A 136 -9.54 7.60 -6.64
CA GLY A 136 -10.00 6.86 -7.82
C GLY A 136 -8.88 6.05 -8.49
N ALA A 137 -8.05 5.37 -7.72
CA ALA A 137 -7.00 4.51 -8.24
C ALA A 137 -7.58 3.47 -9.22
N ASP A 138 -6.97 3.35 -10.39
CA ASP A 138 -7.33 2.34 -11.40
C ASP A 138 -6.52 1.04 -11.18
N LEU A 139 -5.38 1.15 -10.50
CA LEU A 139 -4.51 0.05 -10.10
C LEU A 139 -3.95 0.33 -8.71
N LEU A 140 -4.12 -0.63 -7.78
CA LEU A 140 -3.50 -0.63 -6.46
C LEU A 140 -2.37 -1.67 -6.44
N ILE A 141 -1.17 -1.25 -6.07
CA ILE A 141 0.00 -2.10 -5.86
C ILE A 141 0.36 -2.06 -4.37
N VAL A 142 0.55 -3.23 -3.78
CA VAL A 142 0.92 -3.40 -2.37
C VAL A 142 2.03 -4.43 -2.27
N GLY A 143 2.85 -4.34 -1.22
CA GLY A 143 3.85 -5.34 -0.89
C GLY A 143 4.26 -5.26 0.57
#